data_AF-A0A6A2EIB9-F1
#
_entry.id   AF-A0A6A2EIB9-F1
#
_cell.length_a   1.000
_cell.length_b   1.000
_cell.length_c   1.000
_cell.angle_alpha   90.00
_cell.angle_beta   90.00
_cell.angle_gamma   90.00
#
_symmetry.space_group_name_H-M   'P 1'
#
loop_
_entity.id
_entity.type
_entity.pdbx_description
1 polymer ?
#
loop_
_entity_poly.entity_id
_entity_poly.type
_entity_poly.pdbx_seq_one_letter_code
_entity_poly.pdbx_strand_id
1 'polypeptide(L)'
;MELATVQQYYDILGVSPNASIQEIVRAYRKKAMQLHPDRNPAPDATQQFILLEEAYKYLKNLKEGKVAQSGSTQEAEFARWWQREQDNTRRQAQERARMRYEEFVNSEEYKLETAKDTLTNVFFTALTVVILFIAPVWAVITHGWVGFFLSVVVILVTLPLSLAVLIQTKLLRESVRNFPSAVKYLLKFTWLDSIKENPVYLMGFSLLVNGAIILKITLSTVLPTFVIVPLYIGAIVGGYWWAYRKKIYDRHIQSIYGFLFAPLLLNSLFLINYLVSFNPHTETYRYISKVDDSADFSYRRSSTMRFVKGEYSNYHGLRTFASYDKVKMGNQATLYFKRGILGLRVLKDYEVHWVDEKPEETIQPY
;
A
#
# COMPACT_ATOMS: atom_id res chain seq x y z
N MET A 1 39.88 -7.49 -29.17
CA MET A 1 39.50 -7.39 -27.75
C MET A 1 38.84 -8.71 -27.42
N GLU A 2 39.44 -9.48 -26.53
CA GLU A 2 38.94 -10.79 -26.12
C GLU A 2 37.55 -10.62 -25.46
N LEU A 3 36.62 -11.54 -25.71
CA LEU A 3 35.29 -11.48 -25.10
C LEU A 3 35.43 -11.63 -23.60
N ALA A 4 34.98 -10.63 -22.84
CA ALA A 4 34.97 -10.76 -21.39
C ALA A 4 34.04 -11.91 -20.99
N THR A 5 34.48 -12.79 -20.08
CA THR A 5 33.65 -13.92 -19.64
C THR A 5 32.59 -13.46 -18.62
N VAL A 6 31.54 -14.25 -18.44
CA VAL A 6 30.50 -13.98 -17.42
C VAL A 6 31.13 -13.82 -16.02
N GLN A 7 32.15 -14.63 -15.71
CA GLN A 7 32.88 -14.53 -14.45
C GLN A 7 33.60 -13.18 -14.31
N GLN A 8 34.25 -12.69 -15.37
CA GLN A 8 34.90 -11.39 -15.36
C GLN A 8 33.91 -10.24 -15.12
N TYR A 9 32.64 -10.36 -15.49
CA TYR A 9 31.64 -9.34 -15.18
C TYR A 9 31.30 -9.26 -13.70
N TYR A 10 31.26 -10.40 -13.01
CA TYR A 10 31.14 -10.44 -11.55
C TYR A 10 32.37 -9.78 -10.90
N ASP A 11 33.57 -10.03 -11.43
CA ASP A 11 34.82 -9.43 -10.93
C ASP A 11 34.89 -7.91 -11.20
N ILE A 12 34.48 -7.47 -12.39
CA ILE A 12 34.38 -6.05 -12.78
C ILE A 12 33.43 -5.31 -11.86
N LEU A 13 32.33 -5.93 -11.40
CA LEU A 13 31.44 -5.34 -10.39
C LEU A 13 31.95 -5.56 -8.96
N GLY A 14 32.81 -6.55 -8.73
CA GLY A 14 33.32 -6.93 -7.41
C GLY A 14 32.25 -7.57 -6.55
N VAL A 15 31.39 -8.40 -7.14
CA VAL A 15 30.28 -9.07 -6.45
C VAL A 15 30.36 -10.59 -6.67
N SER A 16 29.82 -11.37 -5.73
CA SER A 16 29.77 -12.83 -5.84
C SER A 16 28.89 -13.27 -7.02
N PRO A 17 29.14 -14.42 -7.67
CA PRO A 17 28.20 -15.04 -8.61
C PRO A 17 26.79 -15.24 -8.03
N ASN A 18 26.70 -15.40 -6.70
CA ASN A 18 25.45 -15.55 -5.96
C ASN A 18 24.82 -14.19 -5.55
N ALA A 19 25.39 -13.06 -5.98
CA ALA A 19 24.88 -11.74 -5.65
C ALA A 19 23.45 -11.54 -6.15
N SER A 20 22.66 -10.88 -5.33
CA SER A 20 21.33 -10.39 -5.65
C SER A 20 21.37 -9.22 -6.63
N ILE A 21 20.24 -8.94 -7.30
CA ILE A 21 20.09 -7.77 -8.19
C ILE A 21 20.45 -6.48 -7.43
N GLN A 22 20.03 -6.36 -6.17
CA GLN A 22 20.28 -5.18 -5.35
C GLN A 22 21.78 -4.97 -5.09
N GLU A 23 22.52 -6.05 -4.82
CA GLU A 23 23.98 -5.98 -4.66
C GLU A 23 24.68 -5.58 -5.95
N ILE A 24 24.23 -6.10 -7.10
CA ILE A 24 24.75 -5.72 -8.43
C ILE A 24 24.52 -4.22 -8.70
N VAL A 25 23.30 -3.72 -8.49
CA VAL A 25 22.94 -2.29 -8.67
C VAL A 25 23.73 -1.39 -7.72
N ARG A 26 23.93 -1.82 -6.47
CA ARG A 26 24.71 -1.07 -5.48
C ARG A 26 26.19 -1.03 -5.84
N ALA A 27 26.77 -2.16 -6.23
CA ALA A 27 28.17 -2.25 -6.64
C ALA A 27 28.45 -1.41 -7.89
N TYR A 28 27.55 -1.48 -8.88
CA TYR A 28 27.59 -0.64 -10.07
C TYR A 28 27.60 0.85 -9.69
N ARG A 29 26.63 1.33 -8.89
CA ARG A 29 26.58 2.76 -8.51
C ARG A 29 27.87 3.23 -7.83
N LYS A 30 28.39 2.42 -6.90
CA LYS A 30 29.65 2.73 -6.19
C LYS A 30 30.83 2.83 -7.16
N LYS A 31 30.98 1.86 -8.07
CA LYS A 31 32.07 1.86 -9.05
C LYS A 31 31.86 2.93 -10.13
N ALA A 32 30.63 3.21 -10.55
CA ALA A 32 30.31 4.22 -11.55
C ALA A 32 30.73 5.61 -11.07
N MET A 33 30.52 5.92 -9.79
CA MET A 33 31.00 7.19 -9.21
C MET A 33 32.52 7.30 -9.12
N GLN A 34 33.23 6.17 -9.02
CA GLN A 34 34.68 6.11 -8.92
C GLN A 34 35.37 6.10 -10.29
N LEU A 35 34.76 5.42 -11.26
CA LEU A 35 35.32 5.17 -12.59
C LEU A 35 34.84 6.18 -13.63
N HIS A 36 33.93 7.09 -13.29
CA HIS A 36 33.45 8.12 -14.21
C HIS A 36 34.62 8.94 -14.78
N PRO A 37 34.74 9.14 -16.11
CA PRO A 37 35.91 9.79 -16.73
C PRO A 37 36.21 11.20 -16.21
N ASP A 38 35.16 11.95 -15.86
CA ASP A 38 35.27 13.29 -15.27
C ASP A 38 35.92 13.32 -13.87
N ARG A 39 35.95 12.18 -13.15
CA ARG A 39 36.54 12.06 -11.80
C ARG A 39 37.74 11.13 -11.74
N ASN A 40 37.90 10.25 -12.72
CA ASN A 40 38.98 9.29 -12.80
C ASN A 40 40.02 9.76 -13.82
N PRO A 41 41.22 10.18 -13.38
CA PRO A 41 42.27 10.70 -14.28
C PRO A 41 43.00 9.60 -15.07
N ALA A 42 42.64 8.32 -14.89
CA ALA A 42 43.29 7.23 -15.60
C ALA A 42 43.06 7.33 -17.12
N PRO A 43 44.08 7.03 -17.96
CA PRO A 43 43.97 7.13 -19.41
C PRO A 43 42.93 6.18 -20.01
N ASP A 44 42.58 5.12 -19.30
CA ASP A 44 41.59 4.11 -19.67
C ASP A 44 40.24 4.26 -18.93
N ALA A 45 40.02 5.36 -18.20
CA ALA A 45 38.79 5.59 -17.41
C ALA A 45 37.51 5.40 -18.23
N THR A 46 37.47 5.92 -19.46
CA THR A 46 36.33 5.75 -20.37
C THR A 46 36.09 4.28 -20.71
N GLN A 47 37.14 3.51 -20.98
CA GLN A 47 37.02 2.09 -21.31
C GLN A 47 36.56 1.28 -20.09
N GLN A 48 37.12 1.58 -18.91
CA GLN A 48 36.71 0.96 -17.65
C GLN A 48 35.24 1.25 -17.32
N PHE A 49 34.78 2.48 -17.54
CA PHE A 49 33.38 2.85 -17.34
C PHE A 49 32.43 2.13 -18.31
N ILE A 50 32.83 1.98 -19.58
CA ILE A 50 32.04 1.23 -20.58
C ILE A 50 31.94 -0.25 -20.18
N LEU A 51 33.05 -0.87 -19.76
CA LEU A 51 33.06 -2.25 -19.29
C LEU A 51 32.20 -2.43 -18.03
N LEU A 52 32.21 -1.45 -17.12
CA LEU A 52 31.35 -1.46 -15.94
C LEU A 52 29.86 -1.42 -16.30
N GLU A 53 29.46 -0.58 -17.25
CA GLU A 53 28.08 -0.50 -17.76
C GLU A 53 27.65 -1.79 -18.45
N GLU A 54 28.53 -2.39 -19.27
CA GLU A 54 28.29 -3.69 -19.91
C GLU A 54 28.06 -4.79 -18.87
N ALA A 55 28.95 -4.89 -17.89
CA ALA A 55 28.85 -5.85 -16.80
C ALA A 55 27.54 -5.69 -16.01
N TYR A 56 27.21 -4.44 -15.66
CA TYR A 56 25.97 -4.12 -14.95
C TYR A 56 24.72 -4.55 -15.71
N LYS A 57 24.60 -4.17 -16.99
CA LYS A 57 23.40 -4.49 -17.78
C LYS A 57 23.23 -5.99 -17.99
N TYR A 58 24.32 -6.69 -18.32
CA TYR A 58 24.23 -8.13 -18.51
C TYR A 58 23.82 -8.85 -17.22
N LEU A 59 24.50 -8.60 -16.11
CA LEU A 59 24.21 -9.29 -14.85
C LEU A 59 22.83 -8.95 -14.31
N LYS A 60 22.37 -7.70 -14.46
CA LYS A 60 21.01 -7.31 -14.09
C LYS A 60 19.98 -8.09 -14.92
N ASN A 61 20.12 -8.13 -16.25
CA ASN A 61 19.20 -8.86 -17.12
C ASN A 61 19.21 -10.37 -16.85
N LEU A 62 20.38 -10.93 -16.55
CA LEU A 62 20.55 -12.34 -16.18
C LEU A 62 19.78 -12.67 -14.91
N LYS A 63 19.89 -11.84 -13.87
CA LYS A 63 19.19 -12.05 -12.59
C LYS A 63 17.70 -11.73 -12.66
N GLU A 64 17.27 -10.84 -13.54
CA GLU A 64 15.85 -10.56 -13.82
C GLU A 64 15.16 -11.65 -14.67
N GLY A 65 15.90 -12.65 -15.15
CA GLY A 65 15.36 -13.73 -16.00
C GLY A 65 15.03 -13.28 -17.43
N LYS A 66 15.49 -12.09 -17.84
CA LYS A 66 15.39 -11.61 -19.23
C LYS A 66 16.36 -12.32 -20.16
N VAL A 67 17.44 -12.81 -19.59
CA VAL A 67 18.29 -13.83 -20.20
C VAL A 67 17.88 -15.14 -19.56
N ALA A 68 17.56 -16.15 -20.38
CA ALA A 68 17.22 -17.48 -19.88
C ALA A 68 18.37 -18.01 -19.00
N GLN A 69 18.05 -18.89 -18.06
CA GLN A 69 19.04 -19.56 -17.21
C GLN A 69 19.02 -21.09 -17.42
N SER A 70 18.15 -21.60 -18.32
CA SER A 70 17.79 -23.01 -18.36
C SER A 70 18.41 -23.75 -19.53
N GLY A 71 19.20 -24.79 -19.23
CA GLY A 71 19.53 -25.91 -20.12
C GLY A 71 20.56 -25.64 -21.23
N SER A 72 20.95 -24.39 -21.46
CA SER A 72 22.06 -24.05 -22.36
C SER A 72 23.24 -23.47 -21.58
N THR A 73 24.46 -23.70 -22.07
CA THR A 73 25.69 -23.19 -21.43
C THR A 73 25.57 -21.68 -21.26
N GLN A 74 25.79 -21.13 -20.06
CA GLN A 74 25.73 -19.68 -19.79
C GLN A 74 26.53 -18.86 -20.81
N GLU A 75 27.61 -19.43 -21.33
CA GLU A 75 28.45 -18.89 -22.40
C GLU A 75 27.70 -18.70 -23.73
N ALA A 76 26.80 -19.62 -24.10
CA ALA A 76 26.02 -19.53 -25.33
C ALA A 76 24.95 -18.42 -25.25
N GLU A 77 24.31 -18.26 -24.10
CA GLU A 77 23.36 -17.16 -23.87
C GLU A 77 24.06 -15.82 -23.74
N PHE A 78 25.22 -15.78 -23.07
CA PHE A 78 26.10 -14.63 -23.06
C PHE A 78 26.51 -14.21 -24.47
N ALA A 79 26.95 -15.16 -25.31
CA ALA A 79 27.31 -14.88 -26.70
C ALA A 79 26.12 -14.34 -27.52
N ARG A 80 24.90 -14.86 -27.31
CA ARG A 80 23.68 -14.35 -27.95
C ARG A 80 23.27 -12.97 -27.46
N TRP A 81 23.48 -12.66 -26.17
CA TRP A 81 23.26 -11.32 -25.63
C TRP A 81 24.29 -10.35 -26.23
N TRP A 82 25.56 -10.76 -26.26
CA TRP A 82 26.66 -10.01 -26.83
C TRP A 82 26.43 -9.65 -28.30
N GLN A 83 25.92 -10.59 -29.11
CA GLN A 83 25.61 -10.32 -30.52
C GLN A 83 24.44 -9.33 -30.74
N ARG A 84 23.48 -9.26 -29.82
CA ARG A 84 22.23 -8.49 -30.02
C ARG A 84 22.21 -7.13 -29.33
N GLU A 85 22.72 -7.08 -28.10
CA GLU A 85 22.45 -5.98 -27.17
C GLU A 85 23.70 -5.16 -26.82
N GLN A 86 24.88 -5.65 -27.20
CA GLN A 86 26.14 -5.02 -26.84
C GLN A 86 26.30 -3.65 -27.50
N ASP A 87 25.98 -3.51 -28.79
CA ASP A 87 26.16 -2.24 -29.50
C ASP A 87 25.31 -1.13 -28.86
N ASN A 88 24.05 -1.42 -28.56
CA ASN A 88 23.17 -0.49 -27.86
C ASN A 88 23.70 -0.18 -26.46
N THR A 89 24.17 -1.21 -25.74
CA THR A 89 24.74 -1.05 -24.40
C THR A 89 25.97 -0.16 -24.42
N ARG A 90 26.90 -0.38 -25.35
CA ARG A 90 28.12 0.40 -25.55
C ARG A 90 27.84 1.83 -25.96
N ARG A 91 26.89 2.06 -26.89
CA ARG A 91 26.48 3.40 -27.28
C ARG A 91 25.97 4.19 -26.08
N GLN A 92 25.04 3.61 -25.32
CA GLN A 92 24.54 4.24 -24.09
C GLN A 92 25.63 4.44 -23.04
N ALA A 93 26.55 3.48 -22.90
CA ALA A 93 27.68 3.60 -21.97
C ALA A 93 28.67 4.70 -22.40
N GLN A 94 28.92 4.86 -23.70
CA GLN A 94 29.75 5.92 -24.26
C GLN A 94 29.10 7.29 -24.09
N GLU A 95 27.80 7.42 -24.32
CA GLU A 95 27.04 8.64 -24.04
C GLU A 95 27.17 9.01 -22.57
N ARG A 96 26.96 8.05 -21.66
CA ARG A 96 27.13 8.25 -20.22
C ARG A 96 28.55 8.61 -19.80
N ALA A 97 29.56 8.02 -20.43
CA ALA A 97 30.95 8.34 -20.18
C ALA A 97 31.34 9.76 -20.63
N ARG A 98 30.63 10.30 -21.65
CA ARG A 98 30.86 11.66 -22.18
C ARG A 98 30.09 12.74 -21.41
N MET A 99 28.99 12.39 -20.75
CA MET A 99 28.26 13.33 -19.90
C MET A 99 29.15 13.83 -18.76
N ARG A 100 28.86 15.02 -18.24
CA ARG A 100 29.51 15.47 -16.99
C ARG A 100 29.08 14.57 -15.84
N TYR A 101 29.96 14.36 -14.86
CA TYR A 101 29.64 13.53 -13.70
C TYR A 101 28.36 13.99 -12.98
N GLU A 102 28.20 15.31 -12.83
CA GLU A 102 27.02 15.89 -12.21
C GLU A 102 25.74 15.58 -12.99
N GLU A 103 25.81 15.58 -14.32
CA GLU A 103 24.68 15.25 -15.19
C GLU A 103 24.33 13.76 -15.11
N PHE A 104 25.34 12.89 -15.12
CA PHE A 104 25.17 11.45 -14.95
C PHE A 104 24.48 11.10 -13.62
N VAL A 105 24.95 11.63 -12.50
CA VAL A 105 24.35 11.39 -11.17
C VAL A 105 22.96 12.01 -11.06
N ASN A 106 22.71 13.10 -11.80
CA ASN A 106 21.40 13.74 -11.83
C ASN A 106 20.42 13.14 -12.84
N SER A 107 20.86 12.20 -13.69
CA SER A 107 20.04 11.53 -14.68
C SER A 107 18.84 10.81 -14.05
N GLU A 108 17.75 10.75 -14.81
CA GLU A 108 16.49 10.22 -14.29
C GLU A 108 16.59 8.75 -13.90
N GLU A 109 17.34 7.96 -14.69
CA GLU A 109 17.55 6.55 -14.45
C GLU A 109 18.41 6.28 -13.19
N TYR A 110 19.50 7.05 -13.01
CA TYR A 110 20.37 6.92 -11.84
C TYR A 110 19.65 7.28 -10.54
N LYS A 111 18.86 8.37 -10.56
CA LYS A 111 18.04 8.79 -9.42
C LYS A 111 16.93 7.79 -9.11
N LEU A 112 16.28 7.20 -10.12
CA LEU A 112 15.25 6.19 -9.92
C LEU A 112 15.82 4.95 -9.24
N GLU A 113 16.94 4.42 -9.75
CA GLU A 113 17.62 3.26 -9.15
C GLU A 113 18.08 3.55 -7.72
N THR A 114 18.60 4.76 -7.49
CA THR A 114 19.00 5.19 -6.14
C THR A 114 17.82 5.31 -5.19
N ALA A 115 16.68 5.83 -5.67
CA ALA A 115 15.47 5.97 -4.89
C ALA A 115 14.88 4.60 -4.51
N LYS A 116 14.80 3.67 -5.47
CA LYS A 116 14.30 2.29 -5.24
C LYS A 116 15.09 1.58 -4.14
N ASP A 117 16.42 1.59 -4.25
CA ASP A 117 17.28 0.96 -3.23
C ASP A 117 17.13 1.67 -1.88
N THR A 118 17.13 3.00 -1.85
CA THR A 118 16.96 3.78 -0.62
C THR A 118 15.66 3.43 0.10
N LEU A 119 14.53 3.41 -0.63
CA LEU A 119 13.23 3.07 -0.05
C LEU A 119 13.18 1.62 0.43
N THR A 120 13.73 0.70 -0.36
CA THR A 120 13.76 -0.73 0.00
C THR A 120 14.52 -0.94 1.30
N ASN A 121 15.69 -0.32 1.44
CA ASN A 121 16.50 -0.41 2.66
C ASN A 121 15.78 0.22 3.87
N VAL A 122 15.19 1.41 3.70
CA VAL A 122 14.43 2.07 4.78
C VAL A 122 13.22 1.23 5.19
N PHE A 123 12.49 0.66 4.23
CA PHE A 123 11.33 -0.20 4.49
C PHE A 123 11.71 -1.45 5.29
N PHE A 124 12.70 -2.22 4.85
CA PHE A 124 13.12 -3.43 5.56
C PHE A 124 13.72 -3.12 6.93
N THR A 125 14.41 -1.99 7.08
CA THR A 125 14.91 -1.54 8.38
C THR A 125 13.76 -1.18 9.32
N ALA A 126 12.78 -0.39 8.84
CA ALA A 126 11.60 -0.04 9.62
C ALA A 126 10.81 -1.29 10.02
N LEU A 127 10.60 -2.23 9.08
CA LEU A 127 9.93 -3.50 9.33
C LEU A 127 10.68 -4.32 10.38
N THR A 128 12.00 -4.38 10.31
CA THR A 128 12.84 -5.06 11.31
C THR A 128 12.65 -4.44 12.69
N VAL A 129 12.66 -3.10 12.80
CA VAL A 129 12.43 -2.41 14.07
C VAL A 129 11.02 -2.70 14.61
N VAL A 130 10.01 -2.70 13.73
CA VAL A 130 8.63 -3.06 14.11
C VAL A 130 8.58 -4.49 14.66
N ILE A 131 9.16 -5.46 13.95
CA ILE A 131 9.12 -6.88 14.35
C ILE A 131 9.93 -7.14 15.63
N LEU A 132 11.07 -6.48 15.82
CA LEU A 132 11.95 -6.74 16.98
C LEU A 132 11.55 -5.96 18.23
N PHE A 133 10.90 -4.80 18.11
CA PHE A 133 10.61 -3.93 19.25
C PHE A 133 9.11 -3.65 19.45
N ILE A 134 8.35 -3.40 18.39
CA ILE A 134 6.95 -2.97 18.51
C ILE A 134 6.01 -4.17 18.63
N ALA A 135 6.15 -5.17 17.75
CA ALA A 135 5.31 -6.37 17.73
C ALA A 135 5.40 -7.17 19.04
N PRO A 136 6.58 -7.34 19.68
CA PRO A 136 6.71 -8.04 20.96
C PRO A 136 5.95 -7.34 22.09
N VAL A 137 6.12 -6.02 22.20
CA VAL A 137 5.42 -5.23 23.21
C VAL A 137 3.91 -5.32 23.02
N TRP A 138 3.45 -5.19 21.77
CA TRP A 138 2.03 -5.30 21.44
C TRP A 138 1.46 -6.71 21.75
N ALA A 139 2.20 -7.77 21.42
CA ALA A 139 1.81 -9.15 21.73
C ALA A 139 1.71 -9.41 23.23
N VAL A 140 2.63 -8.88 24.04
CA VAL A 140 2.59 -9.01 25.51
C VAL A 140 1.40 -8.25 26.10
N ILE A 141 1.12 -7.02 25.65
CA ILE A 141 -0.02 -6.22 26.12
C ILE A 141 -1.35 -6.94 25.85
N THR A 142 -1.47 -7.61 24.70
CA THR A 142 -2.72 -8.20 24.24
C THR A 142 -2.93 -9.65 24.70
N HIS A 143 -1.85 -10.42 24.86
CA HIS A 143 -1.91 -11.88 25.11
C HIS A 143 -1.08 -12.32 26.32
N GLY A 144 -0.53 -11.39 27.12
CA GLY A 144 0.22 -11.69 28.34
C GLY A 144 1.42 -12.62 28.09
N TRP A 145 1.55 -13.66 28.91
CA TRP A 145 2.66 -14.63 28.85
C TRP A 145 2.70 -15.43 27.54
N VAL A 146 1.56 -15.73 26.92
CA VAL A 146 1.52 -16.40 25.61
C VAL A 146 2.15 -15.50 24.54
N GLY A 147 1.83 -14.20 24.57
CA GLY A 147 2.43 -13.20 23.70
C GLY A 147 3.94 -13.06 23.90
N PHE A 148 4.42 -13.16 25.14
CA PHE A 148 5.86 -13.13 25.45
C PHE A 148 6.62 -14.29 24.76
N PHE A 149 6.18 -15.54 24.92
CA PHE A 149 6.87 -16.68 24.30
C PHE A 149 6.83 -16.65 22.77
N LEU A 150 5.69 -16.24 22.20
CA LEU A 150 5.56 -16.09 20.75
C LEU A 150 6.51 -15.02 20.20
N SER A 151 6.71 -13.94 20.96
CA SER A 151 7.66 -12.88 20.62
C SER A 151 9.11 -13.36 20.66
N VAL A 152 9.50 -14.19 21.64
CA VAL A 152 10.84 -14.78 21.72
C VAL A 152 11.13 -15.61 20.47
N VAL A 153 10.18 -16.44 20.03
CA VAL A 153 10.32 -17.25 18.82
C VAL A 153 10.49 -16.37 17.57
N VAL A 154 9.65 -15.34 17.41
CA VAL A 154 9.74 -14.41 16.29
C VAL A 154 11.09 -13.68 16.26
N ILE A 155 11.57 -13.22 17.42
CA ILE A 155 12.88 -12.57 17.54
C ILE A 155 14.00 -13.54 17.15
N LEU A 156 14.01 -14.77 17.67
CA LEU A 156 15.07 -15.74 17.39
C LEU A 156 15.18 -16.08 15.89
N VAL A 157 14.06 -16.12 15.17
CA VAL A 157 14.05 -16.34 13.72
C VAL A 157 14.47 -15.08 12.94
N THR A 158 14.02 -13.91 13.39
CA THR A 158 14.23 -12.64 12.67
C THR A 158 15.62 -12.04 12.90
N LEU A 159 16.21 -12.23 14.09
CA LEU A 159 17.51 -11.68 14.46
C LEU A 159 18.66 -12.10 13.50
N PRO A 160 18.85 -13.39 13.15
CA PRO A 160 19.91 -13.80 12.21
C PRO A 160 19.69 -13.24 10.80
N LEU A 161 18.43 -13.12 10.35
CA LEU A 161 18.09 -12.53 9.05
C LEU A 161 18.34 -11.01 9.00
N SER A 162 18.17 -10.34 10.14
CA SER A 162 18.29 -8.87 10.26
C SER A 162 19.69 -8.38 10.67
N LEU A 163 20.57 -9.25 11.17
CA LEU A 163 21.97 -8.93 11.47
C LEU A 163 22.70 -8.35 10.24
N ALA A 164 22.44 -8.87 9.04
CA ALA A 164 22.99 -8.33 7.80
C ALA A 164 22.53 -6.88 7.50
N VAL A 165 21.30 -6.53 7.89
CA VAL A 165 20.75 -5.18 7.75
C VAL A 165 21.33 -4.22 8.80
N LEU A 166 21.52 -4.70 10.04
CA LEU A 166 22.06 -3.92 11.15
C LEU A 166 23.56 -3.63 11.01
N ILE A 167 24.34 -4.58 10.47
CA ILE A 167 25.79 -4.40 10.22
C ILE A 167 26.05 -3.30 9.17
N GLN A 168 25.09 -3.00 8.30
CA GLN A 168 25.18 -1.98 7.25
C GLN A 168 25.00 -0.53 7.76
N THR A 169 25.52 -0.18 8.95
CA THR A 169 25.34 1.13 9.61
C THR A 169 25.66 2.34 8.71
N LYS A 170 26.69 2.25 7.87
CA LYS A 170 27.06 3.30 6.91
C LYS A 170 26.01 3.49 5.80
N LEU A 171 25.43 2.40 5.31
CA LEU A 171 24.40 2.41 4.26
C LEU A 171 23.04 2.86 4.81
N LEU A 172 22.72 2.52 6.06
CA LEU A 172 21.53 3.03 6.75
C LEU A 172 21.59 4.55 6.88
N ARG A 173 22.74 5.10 7.30
CA ARG A 173 22.93 6.55 7.41
C ARG A 173 22.74 7.26 6.07
N GLU A 174 23.31 6.71 5.00
CA GLU A 174 23.17 7.26 3.65
C GLU A 174 21.72 7.16 3.14
N SER A 175 21.06 6.02 3.38
CA SER A 175 19.66 5.80 2.98
C SER A 175 18.71 6.75 3.72
N VAL A 176 18.89 6.96 5.02
CA VAL A 176 18.09 7.91 5.81
C VAL A 176 18.30 9.34 5.33
N ARG A 177 19.54 9.74 5.02
CA ARG A 177 19.83 11.09 4.48
C ARG A 177 19.18 11.32 3.12
N ASN A 178 19.22 10.31 2.25
CA ASN A 178 18.68 10.41 0.89
C ASN A 178 17.17 10.13 0.81
N PHE A 179 16.54 9.67 1.90
CA PHE A 179 15.13 9.26 1.94
C PHE A 179 14.15 10.35 1.47
N PRO A 180 14.23 11.62 1.92
CA PRO A 180 13.30 12.65 1.45
C PRO A 180 13.38 12.88 -0.07
N SER A 181 14.59 12.85 -0.62
CA SER A 181 14.82 12.98 -2.06
C SER A 181 14.33 11.75 -2.82
N ALA A 182 14.55 10.56 -2.28
CA ALA A 182 14.06 9.30 -2.85
C ALA A 182 12.53 9.25 -2.89
N VAL A 183 11.86 9.63 -1.79
CA VAL A 183 10.40 9.73 -1.73
C VAL A 183 9.87 10.73 -2.74
N LYS A 184 10.44 11.95 -2.79
CA LYS A 184 10.05 12.98 -3.76
C LYS A 184 10.17 12.49 -5.21
N TYR A 185 11.25 11.76 -5.51
CA TYR A 185 11.51 11.25 -6.85
C TYR A 185 10.58 10.09 -7.23
N LEU A 186 10.36 9.15 -6.31
CA LEU A 186 9.46 8.03 -6.56
C LEU A 186 8.01 8.50 -6.70
N LEU A 187 7.56 9.45 -5.89
CA LEU A 187 6.24 10.08 -6.01
C LEU A 187 6.06 10.85 -7.33
N LYS A 188 7.14 11.45 -7.87
CA LYS A 188 7.13 12.03 -9.22
C LYS A 188 6.85 10.94 -10.27
N PHE A 189 7.56 9.81 -10.18
CA PHE A 189 7.55 8.74 -11.19
C PHE A 189 6.34 7.79 -11.13
N THR A 190 5.82 7.46 -9.94
CA THR A 190 4.74 6.46 -9.79
C THR A 190 3.34 7.08 -9.72
N TRP A 191 3.23 8.39 -9.47
CA TRP A 191 1.94 9.01 -9.20
C TRP A 191 1.68 10.22 -10.09
N LEU A 192 2.58 11.22 -10.14
CA LEU A 192 2.26 12.49 -10.80
C LEU A 192 2.17 12.42 -12.33
N ASP A 193 3.05 11.68 -12.99
CA ASP A 193 3.03 11.58 -14.46
C ASP A 193 1.93 10.62 -14.95
N SER A 194 1.67 9.51 -14.23
CA SER A 194 0.54 8.61 -14.51
C SER A 194 -0.82 9.30 -14.27
N ILE A 195 -0.94 10.19 -13.29
CA ILE A 195 -2.15 11.01 -13.05
C ILE A 195 -2.39 12.00 -14.19
N LYS A 196 -1.32 12.55 -14.78
CA LYS A 196 -1.43 13.46 -15.93
C LYS A 196 -1.81 12.74 -17.22
N GLU A 197 -1.31 11.53 -17.44
CA GLU A 197 -1.60 10.74 -18.64
C GLU A 197 -2.96 10.05 -18.58
N ASN A 198 -3.37 9.53 -17.41
CA ASN A 198 -4.65 8.84 -17.27
C ASN A 198 -5.23 8.92 -15.84
N PRO A 199 -5.95 10.01 -15.51
CA PRO A 199 -6.51 10.25 -14.17
C PRO A 199 -7.59 9.23 -13.75
N VAL A 200 -8.04 8.38 -14.68
CA VAL A 200 -9.04 7.32 -14.45
C VAL A 200 -8.58 6.32 -13.38
N TYR A 201 -7.30 5.95 -13.34
CA TYR A 201 -6.80 5.00 -12.33
C TYR A 201 -6.82 5.58 -10.91
N LEU A 202 -6.48 6.86 -10.77
CA LEU A 202 -6.57 7.57 -9.51
C LEU A 202 -8.03 7.69 -9.04
N MET A 203 -8.94 8.02 -9.97
CA MET A 203 -10.37 8.08 -9.68
C MET A 203 -10.91 6.69 -9.28
N GLY A 204 -10.50 5.62 -9.96
CA GLY A 204 -10.88 4.25 -9.63
C GLY A 204 -10.40 3.81 -8.24
N PHE A 205 -9.11 4.02 -7.94
CA PHE A 205 -8.55 3.73 -6.62
C PHE A 205 -9.22 4.55 -5.52
N SER A 206 -9.43 5.85 -5.76
CA SER A 206 -10.18 6.74 -4.87
C SER A 206 -11.58 6.23 -4.56
N LEU A 207 -12.33 5.83 -5.59
CA LEU A 207 -13.70 5.33 -5.44
C LEU A 207 -13.71 4.05 -4.60
N LEU A 208 -12.73 3.17 -4.78
CA LEU A 208 -12.58 1.96 -3.96
C LEU A 208 -12.28 2.29 -2.49
N VAL A 209 -11.35 3.21 -2.23
CA VAL A 209 -10.99 3.61 -0.85
C VAL A 209 -12.16 4.34 -0.18
N ASN A 210 -12.77 5.31 -0.85
CA ASN A 210 -13.95 6.02 -0.34
C ASN A 210 -15.12 5.05 -0.12
N GLY A 211 -15.35 4.13 -1.05
CA GLY A 211 -16.37 3.09 -0.92
C GLY A 211 -16.12 2.19 0.30
N ALA A 212 -14.90 1.70 0.48
CA ALA A 212 -14.53 0.88 1.63
C ALA A 212 -14.72 1.61 2.97
N ILE A 213 -14.34 2.90 3.04
CA ILE A 213 -14.56 3.73 4.23
C ILE A 213 -16.06 3.92 4.47
N ILE A 214 -16.85 4.24 3.44
CA ILE A 214 -18.30 4.39 3.58
C ILE A 214 -18.91 3.11 4.14
N LEU A 215 -18.62 1.97 3.52
CA LEU A 215 -19.20 0.68 3.88
C LEU A 215 -18.85 0.26 5.31
N LYS A 216 -17.61 0.49 5.76
CA LYS A 216 -17.14 0.03 7.07
C LYS A 216 -17.33 1.04 8.19
N ILE A 217 -17.30 2.35 7.90
CA ILE A 217 -17.17 3.40 8.91
C ILE A 217 -18.40 4.30 8.89
N THR A 218 -18.75 4.86 7.74
CA THR A 218 -19.92 5.75 7.64
C THR A 218 -21.21 4.99 7.96
N LEU A 219 -21.39 3.78 7.43
CA LEU A 219 -22.59 2.98 7.70
C LEU A 219 -22.68 2.49 9.15
N SER A 220 -21.55 2.44 9.88
CA SER A 220 -21.53 2.18 11.33
C SER A 220 -21.92 3.41 12.15
N THR A 221 -21.95 4.60 11.57
CA THR A 221 -22.41 5.81 12.25
C THR A 221 -23.93 5.86 12.22
N VAL A 222 -24.55 6.05 13.38
CA VAL A 222 -26.02 6.08 13.53
C VAL A 222 -26.54 7.42 13.01
N LEU A 223 -26.73 7.50 11.70
CA LEU A 223 -27.25 8.67 10.99
C LEU A 223 -28.32 8.23 9.98
N PRO A 224 -29.44 8.96 9.84
CA PRO A 224 -30.46 8.62 8.86
C PRO A 224 -29.96 8.72 7.41
N THR A 225 -30.47 7.87 6.50
CA THR A 225 -30.05 7.90 5.08
C THR A 225 -30.30 9.26 4.42
N PHE A 226 -31.41 9.91 4.80
CA PHE A 226 -31.77 11.23 4.30
C PHE A 226 -30.81 12.34 4.75
N VAL A 227 -29.91 12.07 5.70
CA VAL A 227 -28.83 12.99 6.10
C VAL A 227 -27.53 12.61 5.39
N ILE A 228 -27.17 11.32 5.38
CA ILE A 228 -25.92 10.84 4.80
C ILE A 228 -25.87 11.13 3.28
N VAL A 229 -26.92 10.78 2.53
CA VAL A 229 -26.91 10.91 1.07
C VAL A 229 -26.75 12.38 0.63
N PRO A 230 -27.52 13.35 1.16
CA PRO A 230 -27.30 14.76 0.83
C PRO A 230 -25.94 15.29 1.26
N LEU A 231 -25.35 14.82 2.37
CA LEU A 231 -23.99 15.22 2.77
C LEU A 231 -22.94 14.83 1.73
N TYR A 232 -23.00 13.61 1.19
CA TYR A 232 -22.08 13.18 0.14
C TYR A 232 -22.32 13.90 -1.18
N ILE A 233 -23.58 14.10 -1.57
CA ILE A 233 -23.92 14.90 -2.77
C ILE A 233 -23.38 16.32 -2.61
N GLY A 234 -23.61 16.94 -1.45
CA GLY A 234 -23.13 18.29 -1.12
C GLY A 234 -21.60 18.38 -1.13
N ALA A 235 -20.90 17.36 -0.60
CA ALA A 235 -19.45 17.30 -0.67
C ALA A 235 -18.94 17.23 -2.12
N ILE A 236 -19.53 16.37 -2.96
CA ILE A 236 -19.14 16.23 -4.37
C ILE A 236 -19.39 17.55 -5.12
N VAL A 237 -20.59 18.12 -5.00
CA VAL A 237 -20.95 19.40 -5.63
C VAL A 237 -20.04 20.53 -5.13
N GLY A 238 -19.75 20.57 -3.83
CA GLY A 238 -18.83 21.53 -3.23
C GLY A 238 -17.40 21.40 -3.76
N GLY A 239 -16.91 20.18 -3.98
CA GLY A 239 -15.62 19.92 -4.61
C GLY A 239 -15.55 20.43 -6.05
N TYR A 240 -16.58 20.18 -6.85
CA TYR A 240 -16.69 20.73 -8.22
C TYR A 240 -16.78 22.26 -8.22
N TRP A 241 -17.60 22.83 -7.34
CA TRP A 241 -17.77 24.27 -7.21
C TRP A 241 -16.47 24.96 -6.78
N TRP A 242 -15.71 24.34 -5.86
CA TRP A 242 -14.42 24.84 -5.42
C TRP A 242 -13.38 24.82 -6.55
N ALA A 243 -13.32 23.73 -7.32
CA ALA A 243 -12.44 23.63 -8.48
C ALA A 243 -12.78 24.70 -9.54
N TYR A 244 -14.07 24.93 -9.77
CA TYR A 244 -14.57 26.00 -10.65
C TYR A 244 -14.13 27.40 -10.16
N ARG A 245 -14.28 27.69 -8.85
CA ARG A 245 -13.84 28.96 -8.24
C ARG A 245 -12.33 29.21 -8.37
N LYS A 246 -11.53 28.15 -8.38
CA LYS A 246 -10.07 28.22 -8.59
C LYS A 246 -9.65 28.34 -10.05
N LYS A 247 -10.59 28.50 -10.99
CA LYS A 247 -10.34 28.59 -12.43
C LYS A 247 -9.59 27.37 -12.98
N ILE A 248 -9.84 26.20 -12.39
CA ILE A 248 -9.32 24.93 -12.89
C ILE A 248 -10.28 24.46 -13.98
N TYR A 249 -9.90 24.62 -15.25
CA TYR A 249 -10.76 24.27 -16.40
C TYR A 249 -10.59 22.82 -16.88
N ASP A 250 -9.55 22.13 -16.43
CA ASP A 250 -9.36 20.71 -16.74
C ASP A 250 -10.43 19.86 -16.06
N ARG A 251 -11.25 19.18 -16.88
CA ARG A 251 -12.37 18.34 -16.43
C ARG A 251 -11.92 17.16 -15.56
N HIS A 252 -10.73 16.62 -15.82
CA HIS A 252 -10.19 15.54 -15.01
C HIS A 252 -9.77 16.05 -13.64
N ILE A 253 -9.09 17.19 -13.58
CA ILE A 253 -8.68 17.80 -12.30
C ILE A 253 -9.91 18.22 -11.48
N GLN A 254 -10.95 18.78 -12.11
CA GLN A 254 -12.24 19.05 -11.43
C GLN A 254 -12.84 17.78 -10.82
N SER A 255 -12.79 16.66 -11.55
CA SER A 255 -13.32 15.38 -11.09
C SER A 255 -12.51 14.79 -9.93
N ILE A 256 -11.22 15.07 -9.85
CA ILE A 256 -10.40 14.73 -8.68
C ILE A 256 -10.89 15.50 -7.44
N TYR A 257 -11.20 16.79 -7.55
CA TYR A 257 -11.73 17.55 -6.42
C TYR A 257 -13.14 17.11 -6.00
N GLY A 258 -14.02 16.84 -6.98
CA GLY A 258 -15.39 16.42 -6.74
C GLY A 258 -15.53 14.99 -6.22
N PHE A 259 -14.83 14.02 -6.81
CA PHE A 259 -15.02 12.60 -6.49
C PHE A 259 -13.94 11.99 -5.61
N LEU A 260 -12.74 12.58 -5.53
CA LEU A 260 -11.68 12.10 -4.64
C LEU A 260 -11.61 12.96 -3.37
N PHE A 261 -11.24 14.23 -3.49
CA PHE A 261 -10.87 15.01 -2.30
C PHE A 261 -12.05 15.34 -1.39
N ALA A 262 -13.17 15.82 -1.94
CA ALA A 262 -14.29 16.24 -1.09
C ALA A 262 -14.98 15.06 -0.36
N PRO A 263 -15.25 13.91 -1.00
CA PRO A 263 -15.74 12.72 -0.30
C PRO A 263 -14.73 12.17 0.70
N LEU A 264 -13.43 12.20 0.38
CA LEU A 264 -12.39 11.73 1.29
C LEU A 264 -12.28 12.60 2.55
N LEU A 265 -12.43 13.91 2.40
CA LEU A 265 -12.49 14.85 3.52
C LEU A 265 -13.69 14.54 4.43
N LEU A 266 -14.88 14.35 3.86
CA LEU A 266 -16.06 13.97 4.62
C LEU A 266 -15.86 12.61 5.32
N ASN A 267 -15.31 11.62 4.60
CA ASN A 267 -14.95 10.31 5.13
C ASN A 267 -13.95 10.39 6.30
N SER A 268 -12.98 11.30 6.22
CA SER A 268 -12.01 11.51 7.30
C SER A 268 -12.68 11.96 8.60
N LEU A 269 -13.74 12.77 8.53
CA LEU A 269 -14.49 13.19 9.71
C LEU A 269 -15.21 12.01 10.37
N PHE A 270 -15.83 11.14 9.57
CA PHE A 270 -16.44 9.90 10.06
C PHE A 270 -15.41 8.92 10.60
N LEU A 271 -14.26 8.79 9.95
CA LEU A 271 -13.15 7.95 10.41
C LEU A 271 -12.60 8.44 11.75
N ILE A 272 -12.36 9.74 11.90
CA ILE A 272 -11.92 10.33 13.18
C ILE A 272 -12.97 10.07 14.25
N ASN A 273 -14.25 10.30 13.97
CA ASN A 273 -15.34 10.03 14.90
C ASN A 273 -15.40 8.54 15.30
N TYR A 274 -15.13 7.63 14.37
CA TYR A 274 -15.11 6.19 14.62
C TYR A 274 -13.90 5.77 15.46
N LEU A 275 -12.70 6.22 15.12
CA LEU A 275 -11.46 5.86 15.82
C LEU A 275 -11.41 6.45 17.22
N VAL A 276 -11.77 7.74 17.33
CA VAL A 276 -11.75 8.51 18.58
C VAL A 276 -13.16 8.50 19.17
N SER A 277 -13.60 7.31 19.58
CA SER A 277 -14.90 7.10 20.22
C SER A 277 -14.76 6.51 21.62
N PHE A 278 -15.48 7.11 22.56
CA PHE A 278 -15.43 6.83 24.00
C PHE A 278 -16.83 6.57 24.54
N ASN A 279 -16.94 6.31 25.85
CA ASN A 279 -18.20 6.09 26.57
C ASN A 279 -19.06 4.97 25.96
N PRO A 280 -18.69 3.70 26.19
CA PRO A 280 -19.47 2.57 25.69
C PRO A 280 -20.88 2.60 26.30
N HIS A 281 -21.88 2.42 25.44
CA HIS A 281 -23.28 2.34 25.82
C HIS A 281 -23.93 1.18 25.06
N THR A 282 -24.73 0.39 25.74
CA THR A 282 -25.44 -0.76 25.16
C THR A 282 -26.93 -0.50 25.10
N GLU A 283 -27.55 -0.87 24.00
CA GLU A 283 -29.00 -0.80 23.85
C GLU A 283 -29.52 -2.13 23.37
N THR A 284 -30.56 -2.63 24.02
CA THR A 284 -31.15 -3.92 23.69
C THR A 284 -32.52 -3.70 23.08
N TYR A 285 -32.70 -4.25 21.88
CA TYR A 285 -33.92 -4.11 21.11
C TYR A 285 -34.51 -5.46 20.78
N ARG A 286 -35.81 -5.61 21.02
CA ARG A 286 -36.59 -6.69 20.42
C ARG A 286 -36.74 -6.44 18.92
N TYR A 287 -36.64 -7.50 18.14
CA TYR A 287 -36.90 -7.42 16.71
C TYR A 287 -37.69 -8.62 16.20
N ILE A 288 -38.44 -8.36 15.14
CA ILE A 288 -39.10 -9.40 14.36
C ILE A 288 -38.17 -9.74 13.20
N SER A 289 -37.72 -10.99 13.13
CA SER A 289 -37.00 -11.50 11.98
C SER A 289 -38.01 -11.73 10.86
N LYS A 290 -37.83 -11.12 9.70
CA LYS A 290 -38.60 -11.50 8.50
C LYS A 290 -38.03 -12.81 7.94
N VAL A 291 -38.42 -13.92 8.55
CA VAL A 291 -38.29 -15.25 7.96
C VAL A 291 -39.60 -15.48 7.21
N ASP A 292 -39.59 -15.36 5.87
CA ASP A 292 -40.73 -15.80 5.07
C ASP A 292 -40.78 -17.34 5.16
N ASP A 293 -41.69 -17.88 5.97
CA ASP A 293 -42.04 -19.30 6.03
C ASP A 293 -43.05 -19.68 4.92
N SER A 294 -42.97 -19.04 3.75
CA SER A 294 -43.76 -19.44 2.60
C SER A 294 -43.13 -20.68 1.97
N ALA A 295 -43.91 -21.76 1.87
CA ALA A 295 -43.55 -23.05 1.28
C ALA A 295 -43.38 -23.00 -0.25
N ASP A 296 -42.85 -21.90 -0.78
CA ASP A 296 -42.61 -21.68 -2.20
C ASP A 296 -41.10 -21.55 -2.43
N PHE A 297 -40.56 -22.37 -3.32
CA PHE A 297 -39.14 -22.74 -3.45
C PHE A 297 -38.21 -21.62 -3.98
N SER A 298 -38.50 -20.34 -3.72
CA SER A 298 -37.61 -19.21 -4.02
C SER A 298 -37.02 -18.60 -2.75
N TYR A 299 -36.05 -19.31 -2.16
CA TYR A 299 -35.23 -18.91 -1.01
C TYR A 299 -34.80 -17.42 -1.05
N ARG A 300 -35.50 -16.53 -0.32
CA ARG A 300 -34.96 -15.21 0.05
C ARG A 300 -34.50 -15.25 1.50
N ARG A 301 -33.23 -15.61 1.69
CA ARG A 301 -32.54 -15.43 2.98
C ARG A 301 -32.52 -13.94 3.32
N SER A 302 -33.28 -13.53 4.33
CA SER A 302 -33.36 -12.14 4.78
C SER A 302 -32.64 -12.00 6.12
N SER A 303 -31.56 -11.22 6.14
CA SER A 303 -30.85 -10.84 7.38
C SER A 303 -31.45 -9.61 8.07
N THR A 304 -32.70 -9.27 7.73
CA THR A 304 -33.31 -8.02 8.20
C THR A 304 -33.96 -8.17 9.57
N MET A 305 -33.54 -7.32 10.50
CA MET A 305 -34.18 -7.17 11.81
C MET A 305 -35.21 -6.04 11.73
N ARG A 306 -36.48 -6.26 12.06
CA ARG A 306 -37.41 -5.15 12.26
C ARG A 306 -37.51 -4.86 13.75
N PHE A 307 -36.80 -3.85 14.25
CA PHE A 307 -36.92 -3.44 15.64
C PHE A 307 -38.33 -2.97 15.97
N VAL A 308 -38.87 -3.41 17.11
CA VAL A 308 -40.25 -3.10 17.55
C VAL A 308 -40.49 -1.59 17.66
N LYS A 309 -39.47 -0.83 18.10
CA LYS A 309 -39.52 0.64 18.19
C LYS A 309 -39.37 1.37 16.83
N GLY A 310 -39.31 0.66 15.71
CA GLY A 310 -39.24 1.27 14.36
C GLY A 310 -37.89 1.91 13.98
N GLU A 311 -36.90 1.91 14.87
CA GLU A 311 -35.60 2.58 14.70
C GLU A 311 -34.64 1.90 13.71
N TYR A 312 -35.03 0.78 13.09
CA TYR A 312 -34.15 0.01 12.21
C TYR A 312 -33.58 0.82 11.04
N SER A 313 -34.33 1.81 10.57
CA SER A 313 -33.90 2.75 9.51
C SER A 313 -32.69 3.59 9.89
N ASN A 314 -32.31 3.68 11.17
CA ASN A 314 -31.16 4.45 11.64
C ASN A 314 -29.85 3.64 11.68
N TYR A 315 -29.90 2.31 11.47
CA TYR A 315 -28.77 1.39 11.64
C TYR A 315 -28.32 0.75 10.31
N HIS A 316 -27.80 1.55 9.38
CA HIS A 316 -27.50 1.08 8.01
C HIS A 316 -26.49 -0.05 7.94
N GLY A 317 -25.40 0.02 8.71
CA GLY A 317 -24.40 -1.04 8.73
C GLY A 317 -25.00 -2.38 9.15
N LEU A 318 -25.88 -2.36 10.16
CA LEU A 318 -26.63 -3.55 10.57
C LEU A 318 -27.59 -4.01 9.45
N ARG A 319 -28.31 -3.09 8.80
CA ARG A 319 -29.23 -3.44 7.71
C ARG A 319 -28.55 -4.11 6.52
N THR A 320 -27.35 -3.68 6.19
CA THR A 320 -26.63 -4.14 4.99
C THR A 320 -25.74 -5.35 5.30
N PHE A 321 -25.20 -5.46 6.51
CA PHE A 321 -24.15 -6.43 6.83
C PHE A 321 -24.46 -7.36 8.01
N ALA A 322 -25.68 -7.33 8.57
CA ALA A 322 -26.05 -8.33 9.57
C ALA A 322 -25.92 -9.74 9.00
N SER A 323 -25.27 -10.62 9.77
CA SER A 323 -25.15 -12.05 9.46
C SER A 323 -26.52 -12.72 9.58
N TYR A 324 -27.00 -13.28 8.46
CA TYR A 324 -28.24 -14.05 8.39
C TYR A 324 -28.32 -15.15 9.45
N ASP A 325 -27.24 -15.92 9.62
CA ASP A 325 -27.23 -17.04 10.55
C ASP A 325 -27.34 -16.60 12.01
N LYS A 326 -26.81 -15.41 12.36
CA LYS A 326 -27.01 -14.82 13.68
C LYS A 326 -28.45 -14.32 13.84
N VAL A 327 -28.99 -13.62 12.84
CA VAL A 327 -30.32 -12.98 12.91
C VAL A 327 -31.45 -14.00 12.99
N LYS A 328 -31.37 -15.11 12.26
CA LYS A 328 -32.45 -16.12 12.18
C LYS A 328 -32.68 -16.87 13.51
N MET A 329 -31.66 -16.91 14.38
CA MET A 329 -31.68 -17.70 15.61
C MET A 329 -32.07 -16.88 16.85
N GLY A 330 -32.47 -15.62 16.68
CA GLY A 330 -32.80 -14.72 17.78
C GLY A 330 -34.01 -13.84 17.52
N ASN A 331 -34.49 -13.20 18.58
CA ASN A 331 -35.58 -12.23 18.56
C ASN A 331 -35.25 -10.96 19.37
N GLN A 332 -34.02 -10.87 19.88
CA GLN A 332 -33.49 -9.72 20.61
C GLN A 332 -32.05 -9.46 20.17
N ALA A 333 -31.72 -8.19 19.91
CA ALA A 333 -30.37 -7.76 19.57
C ALA A 333 -29.85 -6.78 20.62
N THR A 334 -28.67 -7.05 21.16
CA THR A 334 -27.91 -6.12 21.99
C THR A 334 -26.89 -5.41 21.11
N LEU A 335 -27.03 -4.10 20.98
CA LEU A 335 -26.21 -3.24 20.14
C LEU A 335 -25.19 -2.51 21.01
N TYR A 336 -23.91 -2.58 20.62
CA TYR A 336 -22.81 -1.96 21.34
C TYR A 336 -22.40 -0.65 20.66
N PHE A 337 -22.65 0.47 21.32
CA PHE A 337 -22.34 1.81 20.81
C PHE A 337 -21.15 2.44 21.53
N LYS A 338 -20.47 3.32 20.81
CA LYS A 338 -19.59 4.35 21.39
C LYS A 338 -19.97 5.71 20.82
N ARG A 339 -19.64 6.78 21.55
CA ARG A 339 -19.84 8.15 21.10
C ARG A 339 -18.51 8.74 20.63
N GLY A 340 -18.46 9.16 19.37
CA GLY A 340 -17.28 9.81 18.83
C GLY A 340 -17.16 11.28 19.26
N ILE A 341 -15.98 11.86 19.05
CA ILE A 341 -15.68 13.25 19.44
C ILE A 341 -16.59 14.29 18.78
N LEU A 342 -17.17 13.99 17.61
CA LEU A 342 -18.15 14.86 16.94
C LEU A 342 -19.57 14.70 17.53
N GLY A 343 -19.70 13.96 18.64
CA GLY A 343 -20.97 13.68 19.30
C GLY A 343 -21.83 12.61 18.61
N LEU A 344 -21.39 12.09 17.45
CA LEU A 344 -22.09 11.08 16.67
C LEU A 344 -21.91 9.69 17.28
N ARG A 345 -23.03 8.96 17.39
CA ARG A 345 -23.04 7.58 17.86
C ARG A 345 -22.55 6.63 16.77
N VAL A 346 -21.78 5.61 17.18
CA VAL A 346 -21.19 4.62 16.29
C VAL A 346 -21.49 3.23 16.83
N LEU A 347 -22.12 2.39 16.01
CA LEU A 347 -22.30 0.97 16.26
C LEU A 347 -20.96 0.26 16.06
N LYS A 348 -20.46 -0.40 17.12
CA LYS A 348 -19.20 -1.14 17.10
C LYS A 348 -19.40 -2.62 16.90
N ASP A 349 -20.43 -3.18 17.53
CA ASP A 349 -20.76 -4.59 17.44
C ASP A 349 -22.23 -4.82 17.77
N TYR A 350 -22.71 -6.03 17.51
CA TYR A 350 -24.02 -6.48 17.95
C TYR A 350 -24.03 -7.98 18.26
N GLU A 351 -24.81 -8.34 19.27
CA GLU A 351 -25.10 -9.72 19.62
C GLU A 351 -26.59 -9.99 19.49
N VAL A 352 -26.93 -11.22 19.14
CA VAL A 352 -28.30 -11.66 18.97
C VAL A 352 -28.56 -12.79 19.95
N HIS A 353 -29.68 -12.68 20.65
CA HIS A 353 -30.11 -13.62 21.68
C HIS A 353 -31.56 -14.05 21.43
N TRP A 354 -31.89 -15.25 21.91
CA TRP A 354 -33.27 -15.73 21.96
C TRP A 354 -33.83 -15.55 23.35
N VAL A 355 -35.01 -14.95 23.46
CA VAL A 355 -35.76 -14.81 24.72
C VAL A 355 -37.19 -15.28 24.51
N ASP A 356 -37.66 -16.19 25.37
CA ASP A 356 -38.90 -16.96 25.20
C ASP A 356 -40.20 -16.12 25.21
N GLU A 357 -40.17 -14.91 25.77
CA GLU A 357 -41.29 -13.98 25.68
C GLU A 357 -41.46 -13.48 24.24
N LYS A 358 -42.68 -13.57 23.69
CA LYS A 358 -42.98 -13.03 22.35
C LYS A 358 -42.88 -11.49 22.37
N PRO A 359 -42.22 -10.86 21.39
CA PRO A 359 -42.19 -9.40 21.30
C PRO A 359 -43.61 -8.88 21.06
N GLU A 360 -44.06 -7.91 21.86
CA GLU A 360 -45.35 -7.25 21.65
C GLU A 360 -45.40 -6.63 20.25
N GLU A 361 -46.36 -7.07 19.44
CA GLU A 361 -46.51 -6.76 18.01
C GLU A 361 -47.00 -5.34 17.71
N THR A 362 -46.97 -4.42 18.67
CA THR A 362 -47.36 -3.02 18.48
C THR A 362 -46.30 -2.25 17.69
N ILE A 363 -46.17 -2.59 16.42
CA ILE A 363 -45.47 -1.81 15.41
C ILE A 363 -46.28 -0.52 15.24
N GLN A 364 -45.73 0.62 15.65
CA GLN A 364 -46.35 1.90 15.31
C GLN A 364 -46.29 2.06 13.78
N PRO A 365 -47.44 2.23 13.10
CA PRO A 365 -47.45 2.55 11.67
C PRO A 365 -46.83 3.94 11.48
N TYR A 366 -45.96 4.05 10.49
CA TYR A 366 -45.26 5.28 10.09
C TYR A 366 -46.22 6.38 9.63
#